data_AF-A0A7S6MHR9-F1
#
_entry.id   AF-A0A7S6MHR9-F1
#
_cell.length_a   1.000
_cell.length_b   1.000
_cell.length_c   1.000
_cell.angle_alpha   90.00
_cell.angle_beta   90.00
_cell.angle_gamma   90.00
#
_symmetry.space_group_name_H-M   'P 1'
#
loop_
_entity.id
_entity.type
_entity.pdbx_description
1 polymer ?
#
loop_
_entity_poly.entity_id
_entity_poly.type
_entity_poly.pdbx_seq_one_letter_code
_entity_poly.pdbx_strand_id
1 'polypeptide(L)'
;MTSDNKDKDNIQNENAKLDGTDFRFFLTLKIFDLLPVIFNAIVKITLGYFCYLSIDALAGKTTITNVVLSYLKAKESDFGMPWILAFIFFLWAIFERKERRRKTEQLHKHNRKLEMIINPDRSSSGLLPTGETNPKDERI
;
A
#
# COMPACT_ATOMS: atom_id res chain seq x y z
N MET A 1 38.00 36.00 -61.88
CA MET A 1 37.25 34.79 -61.49
C MET A 1 37.20 34.53 -59.98
N THR A 2 37.78 35.39 -59.13
CA THR A 2 37.82 35.21 -57.66
C THR A 2 36.71 35.92 -56.88
N SER A 3 35.92 36.81 -57.52
CA SER A 3 34.82 37.52 -56.87
C SER A 3 33.56 36.67 -56.70
N ASP A 4 33.30 35.73 -57.61
CA ASP A 4 32.05 34.94 -57.64
C ASP A 4 31.97 33.88 -56.53
N ASN A 5 33.12 33.46 -55.98
CA ASN A 5 33.14 32.44 -54.93
C ASN A 5 32.83 33.02 -53.54
N LYS A 6 33.18 34.30 -53.32
CA LYS A 6 33.03 34.96 -52.02
C LYS A 6 31.57 35.24 -51.67
N ASP A 7 30.72 35.47 -52.67
CA ASP A 7 29.29 35.67 -52.45
C ASP A 7 28.56 34.37 -52.09
N LYS A 8 28.98 33.23 -52.65
CA LYS A 8 28.37 31.93 -52.35
C LYS A 8 28.64 31.49 -50.90
N ASP A 9 29.85 31.73 -50.42
CA ASP A 9 30.23 31.40 -49.03
C ASP A 9 29.50 32.28 -47.99
N ASN A 10 29.13 33.51 -48.39
CA ASN A 10 28.40 34.43 -47.52
C ASN A 10 26.92 34.02 -47.40
N ILE A 11 26.30 33.64 -48.53
CA ILE A 11 24.92 33.14 -48.57
C ILE A 11 24.76 31.83 -47.79
N GLN A 12 25.75 30.91 -47.85
CA GLN A 12 25.69 29.67 -47.07
C GLN A 12 25.81 29.90 -45.56
N ASN A 13 26.66 30.84 -45.12
CA ASN A 13 26.78 31.19 -43.71
C ASN A 13 25.54 31.89 -43.16
N GLU A 14 24.84 32.67 -43.98
CA GLU A 14 23.61 33.36 -43.57
C GLU A 14 22.45 32.37 -43.38
N ASN A 15 22.31 31.38 -44.28
CA ASN A 15 21.31 30.32 -44.16
C ASN A 15 21.56 29.38 -42.96
N ALA A 16 22.83 29.05 -42.66
CA ALA A 16 23.17 28.24 -41.49
C ALA A 16 22.93 28.97 -40.16
N LYS A 17 22.97 30.31 -40.16
CA LYS A 17 22.68 31.14 -38.98
C LYS A 17 21.18 31.27 -38.68
N LEU A 18 20.34 31.28 -39.71
CA LEU A 18 18.88 31.35 -39.59
C LEU A 18 18.29 30.05 -38.99
N ASP A 19 18.82 28.89 -39.37
CA ASP A 19 18.34 27.58 -38.90
C ASP A 19 18.47 27.39 -37.37
N GLY A 20 19.55 27.93 -36.78
CA GLY A 20 19.77 27.85 -35.33
C GLY A 20 18.88 28.77 -34.48
N THR A 21 18.49 29.94 -35.01
CA THR A 21 17.59 30.87 -34.31
C THR A 21 16.14 30.40 -34.37
N ASP A 22 15.74 29.82 -35.51
CA ASP A 22 14.38 29.32 -35.72
C ASP A 22 14.09 28.08 -34.86
N PHE A 23 15.08 27.21 -34.66
CA PHE A 23 14.96 26.06 -33.76
C PHE A 23 14.76 26.47 -32.28
N ARG A 24 15.45 27.51 -31.82
CA ARG A 24 15.28 28.05 -30.45
C ARG A 24 13.90 28.66 -30.26
N PHE A 25 13.39 29.37 -31.27
CA PHE A 25 12.05 29.94 -31.24
C PHE A 25 10.98 28.84 -31.25
N PHE A 26 11.16 27.81 -32.07
CA PHE A 26 10.28 26.65 -32.15
C PHE A 26 10.22 25.85 -30.84
N LEU A 27 11.37 25.62 -30.19
CA LEU A 27 11.43 24.99 -28.86
C LEU A 27 10.70 25.81 -27.80
N THR A 28 10.87 27.13 -27.82
CA THR A 28 10.23 28.02 -26.86
C THR A 28 8.71 27.99 -27.00
N LEU A 29 8.20 28.05 -28.24
CA LEU A 29 6.76 27.94 -28.52
C LEU A 29 6.18 26.58 -28.11
N LYS A 30 6.87 25.47 -28.41
CA LYS A 30 6.45 24.11 -28.03
C LYS A 30 6.38 23.91 -26.52
N ILE A 31 7.24 24.57 -25.75
CA ILE A 31 7.22 24.53 -24.28
C ILE A 31 5.98 25.22 -23.71
N PHE A 32 5.56 26.34 -24.30
CA PHE A 32 4.34 27.04 -23.87
C PHE A 32 3.08 26.20 -24.12
N ASP A 33 3.02 25.46 -25.22
CA ASP A 33 1.86 24.59 -25.53
C ASP A 33 1.77 23.36 -24.63
N LEU A 34 2.90 22.86 -24.10
CA LEU A 34 2.93 21.72 -23.18
C LEU A 34 2.55 22.07 -21.75
N LEU A 35 2.76 23.33 -21.36
CA LEU A 35 2.49 23.84 -20.03
C LEU A 35 1.03 23.63 -19.55
N PRO A 36 -0.01 23.97 -20.35
CA PRO A 36 -1.41 23.71 -19.95
C PRO A 36 -1.75 22.22 -19.91
N VAL A 37 -1.10 21.38 -20.72
CA VAL A 37 -1.32 19.93 -20.73
C VAL A 37 -0.79 19.30 -19.45
N ILE A 38 0.42 19.68 -19.04
CA ILE A 38 1.04 19.22 -17.79
C ILE A 38 0.20 19.70 -16.59
N PHE A 39 -0.25 20.95 -16.60
CA PHE A 39 -1.09 21.50 -15.54
C PHE A 39 -2.40 20.69 -15.37
N ASN A 40 -3.10 20.40 -16.47
CA ASN A 40 -4.32 19.58 -16.44
C ASN A 40 -4.06 18.15 -15.95
N ALA A 41 -2.90 17.57 -16.26
CA ALA A 41 -2.51 16.25 -15.75
C ALA A 41 -2.27 16.27 -14.24
N ILE A 42 -1.55 17.29 -13.74
CA ILE A 42 -1.30 17.48 -12.31
C ILE A 42 -2.63 17.61 -11.55
N VAL A 43 -3.54 18.46 -12.03
CA VAL A 43 -4.85 18.65 -11.38
C VAL A 43 -5.63 17.34 -11.26
N LYS A 44 -5.66 16.52 -12.31
CA LYS A 44 -6.35 15.21 -12.28
C LYS A 44 -5.71 14.23 -11.29
N ILE A 45 -4.38 14.18 -11.24
CA ILE A 45 -3.64 13.33 -10.31
C ILE A 45 -3.93 13.76 -8.86
N THR A 46 -3.86 15.07 -8.58
CA THR A 46 -4.15 15.63 -7.27
C THR A 46 -5.58 15.34 -6.83
N LEU A 47 -6.56 15.49 -7.73
CA LEU A 47 -7.96 15.17 -7.43
C LEU A 47 -8.14 13.68 -7.10
N GLY A 48 -7.53 12.78 -7.89
CA GLY A 48 -7.54 11.35 -7.62
C GLY A 48 -6.93 10.98 -6.26
N TYR A 49 -5.83 11.62 -5.88
CA TYR A 49 -5.18 11.44 -4.59
C TYR A 49 -6.08 11.86 -3.42
N PHE A 50 -6.72 13.03 -3.51
CA PHE A 50 -7.65 13.49 -2.47
C PHE A 50 -8.91 12.63 -2.37
N CYS A 51 -9.42 12.11 -3.49
CA CYS A 51 -10.52 11.15 -3.49
C CYS A 51 -10.13 9.85 -2.77
N TYR A 52 -8.94 9.30 -3.06
CA TYR A 52 -8.42 8.13 -2.38
C TYR A 52 -8.30 8.35 -0.87
N LEU A 53 -7.71 9.48 -0.45
CA LEU A 53 -7.58 9.85 0.96
C LEU A 53 -8.94 10.00 1.66
N SER A 54 -9.93 10.53 0.96
CA SER A 54 -11.30 10.67 1.47
C SER A 54 -11.97 9.30 1.67
N ILE A 55 -11.78 8.37 0.73
CA ILE A 55 -12.30 7.00 0.83
C ILE A 55 -11.61 6.25 1.97
N ASP A 56 -10.29 6.37 2.11
CA ASP A 56 -9.53 5.74 3.19
C ASP A 56 -9.96 6.26 4.58
N ALA A 57 -10.14 7.59 4.69
CA ALA A 57 -10.65 8.22 5.91
C ALA A 57 -12.11 7.83 6.23
N LEU A 58 -12.93 7.53 5.21
CA LEU A 58 -14.32 7.08 5.38
C LEU A 58 -14.44 5.59 5.71
N ALA A 59 -13.61 4.73 5.10
CA ALA A 59 -13.77 3.27 5.14
C ALA A 59 -13.82 2.69 6.58
N GLY A 60 -13.07 3.29 7.51
CA GLY A 60 -13.13 2.91 8.93
C GLY A 60 -14.26 3.58 9.72
N LYS A 61 -14.62 4.83 9.38
CA LYS A 61 -15.54 5.64 10.20
C LYS A 61 -17.00 5.42 9.86
N THR A 62 -17.35 5.27 8.59
CA THR A 62 -18.76 5.10 8.18
C THR A 62 -19.28 3.73 8.55
N THR A 63 -18.47 2.67 8.45
CA THR A 63 -18.88 1.32 8.85
C THR A 63 -19.15 1.23 10.35
N ILE A 64 -18.26 1.76 11.19
CA ILE A 64 -18.44 1.78 12.65
C ILE A 64 -19.64 2.66 13.03
N THR A 65 -19.74 3.87 12.45
CA THR A 65 -20.83 4.81 12.77
C THR A 65 -22.18 4.29 12.28
N ASN A 66 -22.26 3.69 11.09
CA ASN A 66 -23.50 3.10 10.57
C ASN A 66 -23.94 1.89 11.40
N VAL A 67 -23.01 1.07 11.91
CA VAL A 67 -23.35 -0.05 12.79
C VAL A 67 -23.91 0.47 14.13
N VAL A 68 -23.22 1.43 14.75
CA VAL A 68 -23.67 2.03 16.03
C VAL A 68 -24.98 2.78 15.89
N LEU A 69 -25.15 3.57 14.81
CA LEU A 69 -26.35 4.36 14.58
C LEU A 69 -27.54 3.47 14.19
N SER A 70 -27.32 2.40 13.41
CA SER A 70 -28.36 1.41 13.09
C SER A 70 -28.79 0.64 14.34
N TYR A 71 -27.85 0.31 15.23
CA TYR A 71 -28.16 -0.32 16.52
C TYR A 71 -28.99 0.58 17.43
N LEU A 72 -28.68 1.88 17.51
CA LEU A 72 -29.44 2.84 18.33
C LEU A 72 -30.79 3.23 17.73
N LYS A 73 -30.96 3.14 16.40
CA LYS A 73 -32.21 3.47 15.70
C LYS A 73 -33.14 2.27 15.47
N ALA A 74 -32.66 1.04 15.69
CA ALA A 74 -33.47 -0.17 15.52
C ALA A 74 -34.54 -0.24 16.62
N LYS A 75 -35.78 0.19 16.30
CA LYS A 75 -36.97 -0.08 17.09
C LYS A 75 -37.27 -1.58 17.05
N GLU A 76 -37.01 -2.30 18.15
CA GLU A 76 -37.51 -3.63 18.58
C GLU A 76 -37.68 -4.79 17.56
N SER A 77 -37.39 -4.62 16.28
CA SER A 77 -37.76 -5.55 15.20
C SER A 77 -36.56 -6.08 14.42
N ASP A 78 -35.37 -5.52 14.59
CA ASP A 78 -34.18 -5.94 13.84
C ASP A 78 -33.17 -6.66 14.74
N PHE A 79 -33.62 -7.76 15.35
CA PHE A 79 -32.77 -8.62 16.17
C PHE A 79 -31.66 -9.33 15.36
N GLY A 80 -31.70 -9.32 14.03
CA GLY A 80 -30.78 -10.11 13.20
C GLY A 80 -29.33 -9.59 13.20
N MET A 81 -29.15 -8.26 13.24
CA MET A 81 -27.82 -7.66 13.06
C MET A 81 -26.83 -7.97 14.20
N PRO A 82 -27.22 -7.90 15.49
CA PRO A 82 -26.34 -8.30 16.60
C PRO A 82 -25.92 -9.77 16.51
N TRP A 83 -26.83 -10.68 16.10
CA TRP A 83 -26.50 -12.10 15.95
C TRP A 83 -25.51 -12.36 14.81
N ILE A 84 -25.64 -11.65 13.69
CA ILE A 84 -24.68 -11.75 12.57
C ILE A 84 -23.30 -11.26 13.01
N LEU A 85 -23.23 -10.12 13.69
CA LEU A 85 -21.97 -9.59 14.23
C LEU A 85 -21.34 -10.57 15.23
N ALA A 86 -22.12 -11.08 16.18
CA ALA A 86 -21.66 -12.07 17.15
C ALA A 86 -21.11 -13.33 16.46
N PHE A 87 -21.81 -13.81 15.41
CA PHE A 87 -21.37 -14.95 14.62
C PHE A 87 -20.05 -14.69 13.89
N ILE A 88 -19.88 -13.50 13.29
CA ILE A 88 -18.63 -13.11 12.63
C ILE A 88 -17.47 -13.07 13.62
N PHE A 89 -17.66 -12.44 14.78
CA PHE A 89 -16.63 -12.41 15.83
C PHE A 89 -16.32 -13.79 16.38
N PHE A 90 -17.32 -14.66 16.53
CA PHE A 90 -17.13 -16.03 16.96
C PHE A 90 -16.29 -16.83 15.96
N LEU A 91 -16.62 -16.75 14.66
CA LEU A 91 -15.81 -17.37 13.60
C LEU A 91 -14.38 -16.83 13.60
N TRP A 92 -14.22 -15.51 13.67
CA TRP A 92 -12.91 -14.87 13.71
C TRP A 92 -12.07 -15.36 14.89
N ALA A 93 -12.65 -15.46 16.10
CA ALA A 93 -11.97 -15.96 17.29
C ALA A 93 -11.50 -17.42 17.13
N ILE A 94 -12.30 -18.28 16.48
CA ILE A 94 -11.91 -19.67 16.18
C ILE A 94 -10.71 -19.69 15.21
N PHE A 95 -10.78 -18.93 14.12
CA PHE A 95 -9.70 -18.86 13.14
C PHE A 95 -8.42 -18.30 13.76
N GLU A 96 -8.53 -17.24 14.56
CA GLU A 96 -7.40 -16.64 15.25
C GLU A 96 -6.74 -17.64 16.21
N ARG A 97 -7.53 -18.36 17.02
CA ARG A 97 -7.00 -19.36 17.96
C ARG A 97 -6.30 -20.49 17.24
N LYS A 98 -6.83 -20.93 16.10
CA LYS A 98 -6.22 -21.97 15.27
C LYS A 98 -4.88 -21.50 14.69
N GLU A 99 -4.82 -20.28 14.18
CA GLU A 99 -3.61 -19.75 13.55
C GLU A 99 -2.50 -19.45 14.58
N ARG A 100 -2.87 -18.93 15.76
CA ARG A 100 -1.93 -18.77 16.88
C ARG A 100 -1.30 -20.10 17.28
N ARG A 101 -2.10 -21.18 17.38
CA ARG A 101 -1.58 -22.53 17.69
C ARG A 101 -0.61 -23.03 16.62
N ARG A 102 -0.95 -22.87 15.33
CA ARG A 102 -0.07 -23.28 14.21
C ARG A 102 1.26 -22.54 14.21
N LYS A 103 1.25 -21.22 14.39
CA LYS A 103 2.47 -20.41 14.45
C LYS A 103 3.32 -20.78 15.66
N THR A 104 2.69 -20.96 16.83
CA THR A 104 3.38 -21.37 18.06
C THR A 104 4.07 -22.71 17.87
N GLU A 105 3.39 -23.69 17.25
CA GLU A 105 3.97 -25.01 16.99
C GLU A 105 5.19 -24.95 16.04
N GLN A 106 5.10 -24.13 14.98
CA GLN A 106 6.21 -23.95 14.04
C GLN A 106 7.43 -23.30 14.72
N LEU A 107 7.19 -22.23 15.48
CA LEU A 107 8.24 -21.53 16.22
C LEU A 107 8.85 -22.43 17.31
N HIS A 108 8.03 -23.23 17.99
CA HIS A 108 8.52 -24.15 19.01
C HIS A 108 9.43 -25.23 18.41
N LYS A 109 9.06 -25.83 17.26
CA LYS A 109 9.93 -26.79 16.54
C LYS A 109 11.25 -26.15 16.13
N HIS A 110 11.21 -24.91 15.63
CA HIS A 110 12.40 -24.18 15.22
C HIS A 110 13.32 -23.87 16.41
N ASN A 111 12.78 -23.32 17.49
CA ASN A 111 13.53 -23.02 18.70
C ASN A 111 14.15 -24.28 19.30
N ARG A 112 13.40 -25.38 19.40
CA ARG A 112 13.94 -26.64 19.91
C ARG A 112 15.10 -27.16 19.07
N LYS A 113 15.04 -27.00 17.74
CA LYS A 113 16.16 -27.36 16.84
C LYS A 113 17.40 -26.51 17.13
N LEU A 114 17.23 -25.20 17.31
CA LEU A 114 18.33 -24.29 17.66
C LEU A 114 18.91 -24.59 19.05
N GLU A 115 18.06 -24.88 20.02
CA GLU A 115 18.47 -25.22 21.39
C GLU A 115 19.30 -26.51 21.42
N MET A 116 18.89 -27.55 20.68
CA MET A 116 19.66 -28.80 20.58
C MET A 116 21.03 -28.62 19.92
N ILE A 117 21.19 -27.65 19.01
CA ILE A 117 22.48 -27.34 18.40
C ILE A 117 23.42 -26.65 19.40
N ILE A 118 22.87 -25.77 20.26
CA ILE A 118 23.65 -24.98 21.22
C ILE A 118 23.98 -25.80 22.48
N ASN A 119 23.00 -26.54 23.02
CA ASN A 119 23.17 -27.36 24.21
C ASN A 119 22.32 -28.64 24.11
N PRO A 120 22.93 -29.79 23.76
CA PRO A 120 22.20 -31.04 23.55
C PRO A 120 21.58 -31.62 24.84
N ASP A 121 22.06 -31.21 26.02
CA ASP A 121 21.56 -31.69 27.33
C ASP A 121 20.44 -30.81 27.91
N ARG A 122 20.02 -29.76 27.19
CA ARG A 122 18.95 -28.87 27.67
C ARG A 122 17.58 -29.54 27.53
N SER A 123 16.95 -29.87 28.66
CA SER A 123 15.54 -30.27 28.69
C SER A 123 14.63 -29.03 28.53
N SER A 124 13.57 -29.17 27.73
CA SER A 124 12.62 -28.07 27.50
C SER A 124 11.79 -27.79 28.75
N SER A 125 11.16 -26.62 28.82
CA SER A 125 10.40 -26.12 29.97
C SER A 125 9.08 -26.86 30.27
N GLY A 126 8.92 -28.11 29.80
CA GLY A 126 7.72 -28.92 30.00
C GLY A 126 6.45 -28.44 29.28
N LEU A 127 6.54 -27.36 28.48
CA LEU A 127 5.42 -26.84 27.71
C LEU A 127 5.12 -27.71 26.49
N LEU A 128 3.84 -27.85 26.15
CA LEU A 128 3.43 -28.51 24.92
C LEU A 128 3.87 -27.68 23.70
N PRO A 129 4.06 -28.30 22.53
CA PRO A 129 4.38 -27.58 21.29
C PRO A 129 3.35 -26.53 20.90
N THR A 130 2.11 -26.64 21.41
CA THR A 130 1.02 -25.71 21.22
C THR A 130 1.09 -24.47 22.12
N GLY A 131 2.08 -24.39 23.04
CA GLY A 131 2.22 -23.34 24.04
C GLY A 131 1.31 -23.51 25.26
N GLU A 132 0.67 -24.67 25.39
CA GLU A 132 -0.20 -25.00 26.53
C GLU A 132 0.61 -25.69 27.65
N THR A 133 0.23 -25.45 28.90
CA THR A 133 0.78 -26.15 30.06
C THR A 133 0.52 -27.65 29.93
N ASN A 134 1.47 -28.48 30.37
CA ASN A 134 1.25 -29.91 30.40
C ASN A 134 0.08 -30.22 31.36
N PRO A 135 -0.99 -30.91 30.93
CA PRO A 135 -2.14 -31.18 31.80
C PRO A 135 -1.82 -32.05 33.01
N LYS A 136 -0.61 -32.64 33.07
CA LYS A 136 -0.09 -33.34 34.25
C LYS A 136 0.42 -32.40 35.35
N ASP A 137 0.65 -31.13 35.04
CA ASP A 137 1.20 -30.12 35.95
C ASP A 137 0.10 -29.32 36.68
N GLU A 138 -1.17 -29.45 36.27
CA GLU A 138 -2.32 -28.76 36.88
C GLU A 138 -2.81 -29.42 38.21
N ARG A 139 -2.12 -30.43 38.74
CA ARG A 139 -2.54 -31.19 39.93
C ARG A 139 -1.46 -31.32 41.01
N ILE A 140 -0.93 -30.19 41.47
CA ILE A 140 -0.18 -30.09 42.74
C ILE A 140 -0.74 -28.92 43.53
#